data_AF-A0A940SMH2-F1
#
_entry.id   AF-A0A940SMH2-F1
#
_cell.length_a   1.000
_cell.length_b   1.000
_cell.length_c   1.000
_cell.angle_alpha   90.00
_cell.angle_beta   90.00
_cell.angle_gamma   90.00
#
_symmetry.space_group_name_H-M   'P 1'
#
loop_
_entity.id
_entity.type
_entity.pdbx_description
1 polymer ?
#
loop_
_entity_poly.entity_id
_entity_poly.type
_entity_poly.pdbx_seq_one_letter_code
_entity_poly.pdbx_strand_id
1 'polypeptide(L)'
;ETVTEIGDYLFHGCTDLTSITIPDSVTRIGNHAFSDCTGLTSVTIPDGVTLINQCAFSGCTGLTSITIPESVTSISQSAFEDCNDLTIRGYAGSFAESFAKENNIPFQALTPLTGDFNNDGEISADDAQLTLRAYTEHVAGLKSTLTPAQKQAADVNGDGEIGVEDAQLILRYYTEKTVAGIDITWEDLLKK
;
A
#
# COMPACT_ATOMS: atom_id res chain seq x y z
N GLU A 1 14.93 14.27 15.24
CA GLU A 1 14.47 14.78 13.93
C GLU A 1 13.85 13.60 13.19
N THR A 2 12.66 13.78 12.61
CA THR A 2 11.97 12.74 11.83
C THR A 2 12.28 12.96 10.36
N VAL A 3 12.70 11.91 9.66
CA VAL A 3 12.94 11.98 8.21
C VAL A 3 11.59 11.90 7.50
N THR A 4 11.14 13.00 6.91
CA THR A 4 9.85 13.08 6.21
C THR A 4 9.98 12.93 4.70
N GLU A 5 11.20 12.90 4.18
CA GLU A 5 11.48 12.88 2.75
C GLU A 5 12.80 12.15 2.47
N ILE A 6 12.82 11.36 1.40
CA ILE A 6 14.05 10.97 0.73
C ILE A 6 14.39 12.08 -0.26
N GLY A 7 15.41 12.88 0.06
CA GLY A 7 15.75 14.07 -0.70
C GLY A 7 16.21 13.80 -2.14
N ASP A 8 16.16 14.83 -2.96
CA ASP A 8 16.64 14.80 -4.34
C ASP A 8 18.09 14.30 -4.41
N TYR A 9 18.37 13.39 -5.34
CA TYR A 9 19.69 12.77 -5.58
C TYR A 9 20.33 12.05 -4.37
N LEU A 10 19.61 11.79 -3.27
CA LEU A 10 20.22 11.35 -2.00
C LEU A 10 21.05 10.06 -2.13
N PHE A 11 20.59 9.10 -2.94
CA PHE A 11 21.28 7.85 -3.22
C PHE A 11 21.65 7.73 -4.71
N HIS A 12 21.67 8.82 -5.46
CA HIS A 12 21.99 8.76 -6.89
C HIS A 12 23.36 8.09 -7.16
N GLY A 13 23.38 7.12 -8.07
CA GLY A 13 24.57 6.38 -8.47
C GLY A 13 25.11 5.42 -7.41
N CYS A 14 24.35 5.11 -6.36
CA CYS A 14 24.77 4.14 -5.34
C CYS A 14 24.66 2.70 -5.86
N THR A 15 25.57 2.29 -6.74
CA THR A 15 25.56 0.97 -7.40
C THR A 15 25.71 -0.21 -6.43
N ASP A 16 26.30 0.01 -5.26
CA ASP A 16 26.47 -1.01 -4.21
C ASP A 16 25.25 -1.11 -3.27
N LEU A 17 24.26 -0.23 -3.40
CA LEU A 17 23.04 -0.25 -2.58
C LEU A 17 22.14 -1.39 -3.06
N THR A 18 22.16 -2.52 -2.35
CA THR A 18 21.39 -3.71 -2.72
C THR A 18 19.98 -3.77 -2.14
N SER A 19 19.76 -3.08 -1.03
CA SER A 19 18.49 -3.00 -0.30
C SER A 19 18.41 -1.69 0.48
N ILE A 20 17.18 -1.25 0.75
CA ILE A 20 16.91 -0.10 1.61
C ILE A 20 15.63 -0.32 2.40
N THR A 21 15.63 0.14 3.65
CA THR A 21 14.41 0.30 4.45
C THR A 21 14.07 1.79 4.49
N ILE A 22 12.93 2.15 3.91
CA ILE A 22 12.42 3.53 3.93
C ILE A 22 11.57 3.68 5.21
N PRO A 23 11.83 4.69 6.07
CA PRO A 23 11.04 4.90 7.28
C PRO A 23 9.57 5.25 6.99
N ASP A 24 8.65 4.80 7.85
CA ASP A 24 7.20 5.05 7.70
C ASP A 24 6.84 6.54 7.80
N SER A 25 7.71 7.37 8.38
CA SER A 25 7.54 8.81 8.44
C SER A 25 7.76 9.53 7.10
N VAL A 26 8.31 8.84 6.09
CA VAL A 26 8.58 9.42 4.78
C VAL A 26 7.27 9.60 4.00
N THR A 27 7.02 10.82 3.55
CA THR A 27 5.83 11.15 2.75
C THR A 27 6.12 11.36 1.27
N ARG A 28 7.41 11.51 0.90
CA ARG A 28 7.85 11.84 -0.46
C ARG A 28 9.21 11.22 -0.80
N ILE A 29 9.32 10.72 -2.03
CA ILE A 29 10.59 10.34 -2.66
C ILE A 29 10.94 11.38 -3.72
N GLY A 30 12.08 12.03 -3.54
CA GLY A 30 12.56 13.16 -4.33
C GLY A 30 13.00 12.81 -5.75
N ASN A 31 13.34 13.84 -6.52
CA ASN A 31 13.82 13.70 -7.89
C ASN A 31 15.17 12.96 -7.90
N HIS A 32 15.31 11.97 -8.79
CA HIS A 32 16.54 11.17 -8.90
C HIS A 32 17.02 10.51 -7.58
N ALA A 33 16.15 10.38 -6.58
CA ALA A 33 16.53 9.95 -5.23
C ALA A 33 17.35 8.65 -5.20
N PHE A 34 17.02 7.68 -6.06
CA PHE A 34 17.70 6.40 -6.25
C PHE A 34 18.17 6.19 -7.69
N SER A 35 18.26 7.25 -8.49
CA SER A 35 18.60 7.09 -9.90
C SER A 35 19.98 6.46 -10.06
N ASP A 36 20.14 5.51 -11.00
CA ASP A 36 21.36 4.73 -11.27
C ASP A 36 21.83 3.82 -10.10
N CYS A 37 20.94 3.46 -9.17
CA CYS A 37 21.19 2.43 -8.15
C CYS A 37 21.08 1.03 -8.76
N THR A 38 22.05 0.65 -9.59
CA THR A 38 22.01 -0.61 -10.37
C THR A 38 22.05 -1.89 -9.52
N GLY A 39 22.55 -1.83 -8.29
CA GLY A 39 22.54 -2.95 -7.35
C GLY A 39 21.20 -3.15 -6.61
N LEU A 40 20.30 -2.18 -6.65
CA LEU A 40 19.05 -2.21 -5.88
C LEU A 40 18.06 -3.18 -6.55
N THR A 41 17.70 -4.26 -5.85
CA THR A 41 16.93 -5.36 -6.46
C THR A 41 15.44 -5.31 -6.16
N SER A 42 15.09 -4.84 -4.96
CA SER A 42 13.71 -4.66 -4.54
C SER A 42 13.57 -3.49 -3.56
N VAL A 43 12.38 -2.88 -3.58
CA VAL A 43 12.01 -1.77 -2.67
C VAL A 43 10.58 -1.96 -2.21
N THR A 44 10.33 -1.74 -0.92
CA THR A 44 8.98 -1.57 -0.38
C THR A 44 8.79 -0.10 -0.04
N ILE A 45 7.81 0.53 -0.67
CA ILE A 45 7.40 1.90 -0.38
C ILE A 45 6.46 1.85 0.84
N PRO A 46 6.71 2.61 1.91
CA PRO A 46 5.86 2.59 3.09
C PRO A 46 4.59 3.42 2.88
N ASP A 47 3.54 3.13 3.66
CA ASP A 47 2.20 3.71 3.50
C ASP A 47 2.14 5.22 3.73
N GLY A 48 3.16 5.81 4.34
CA GLY A 48 3.27 7.27 4.46
C GLY A 48 3.52 7.97 3.11
N VAL A 49 4.10 7.29 2.12
CA VAL A 49 4.53 7.90 0.86
C VAL A 49 3.33 8.20 -0.03
N THR A 50 3.20 9.45 -0.43
CA THR A 50 2.12 9.90 -1.33
C THR A 50 2.62 10.21 -2.73
N LEU A 51 3.92 10.51 -2.87
CA LEU A 51 4.54 11.04 -4.10
C LEU A 51 5.87 10.34 -4.41
N ILE A 52 5.99 9.83 -5.64
CA ILE A 52 7.24 9.35 -6.24
C ILE A 52 7.61 10.28 -7.42
N ASN A 53 8.63 11.12 -7.22
CA ASN A 53 8.97 12.21 -8.14
C ASN A 53 9.74 11.76 -9.40
N GLN A 54 10.14 12.75 -10.21
CA GLN A 54 10.80 12.55 -11.50
C GLN A 54 12.07 11.73 -11.37
N CYS A 55 12.22 10.71 -12.23
CA CYS A 55 13.40 9.84 -12.31
C CYS A 55 13.81 9.22 -10.96
N ALA A 56 12.90 9.11 -9.98
CA ALA A 56 13.23 8.67 -8.61
C ALA A 56 13.99 7.34 -8.56
N PHE A 57 13.68 6.40 -9.46
CA PHE A 57 14.35 5.11 -9.62
C PHE A 57 14.87 4.91 -11.05
N SER A 58 15.08 5.98 -11.82
CA SER A 58 15.53 5.87 -13.21
C SER A 58 16.94 5.26 -13.29
N GLY A 59 17.16 4.32 -14.20
CA GLY A 59 18.45 3.63 -14.35
C GLY A 59 18.73 2.55 -13.30
N CYS A 60 17.76 2.22 -12.45
CA CYS A 60 17.86 1.09 -11.51
C CYS A 60 17.71 -0.25 -12.25
N THR A 61 18.67 -0.62 -13.09
CA THR A 61 18.60 -1.80 -13.96
C THR A 61 18.51 -3.13 -13.21
N GLY A 62 18.91 -3.17 -11.94
CA GLY A 62 18.77 -4.35 -11.07
C GLY A 62 17.40 -4.47 -10.40
N LEU A 63 16.56 -3.43 -10.47
CA LEU A 63 15.28 -3.38 -9.76
C LEU A 63 14.25 -4.25 -10.45
N THR A 64 14.00 -5.43 -9.89
CA THR A 64 13.07 -6.43 -10.43
C THR A 64 11.69 -6.33 -9.82
N SER A 65 11.58 -5.77 -8.61
CA SER A 65 10.29 -5.62 -7.95
C SER A 65 10.21 -4.37 -7.10
N ILE A 66 9.07 -3.69 -7.14
CA ILE A 66 8.76 -2.61 -6.22
C ILE A 66 7.34 -2.77 -5.70
N THR A 67 7.17 -2.72 -4.39
CA THR A 67 5.85 -2.71 -3.75
C THR A 67 5.41 -1.28 -3.51
N ILE A 68 4.28 -0.89 -4.10
CA ILE A 68 3.71 0.45 -4.02
C ILE A 68 2.34 0.36 -3.30
N PRO A 69 2.16 1.06 -2.16
CA PRO A 69 0.92 1.02 -1.39
C PRO A 69 -0.19 1.90 -2.02
N GLU A 70 -1.42 1.79 -1.50
CA GLU A 70 -2.57 2.59 -1.99
C GLU A 70 -2.43 4.09 -1.70
N SER A 71 -1.61 4.46 -0.71
CA SER A 71 -1.37 5.86 -0.35
C SER A 71 -0.62 6.66 -1.41
N VAL A 72 0.11 5.98 -2.31
CA VAL A 72 0.79 6.62 -3.43
C VAL A 72 -0.25 7.05 -4.45
N THR A 73 -0.45 8.37 -4.55
CA THR A 73 -1.45 8.98 -5.44
C THR A 73 -0.82 9.66 -6.65
N SER A 74 0.52 9.76 -6.70
CA SER A 74 1.24 10.30 -7.83
C SER A 74 2.60 9.63 -8.03
N ILE A 75 2.86 9.23 -9.27
CA ILE A 75 4.13 8.69 -9.74
C ILE A 75 4.47 9.43 -11.04
N SER A 76 5.69 9.98 -11.12
CA SER A 76 6.16 10.59 -12.37
C SER A 76 6.29 9.54 -13.49
N GLN A 77 5.96 9.91 -14.72
CA GLN A 77 6.07 9.01 -15.89
C GLN A 77 7.49 8.49 -16.12
N SER A 78 8.53 9.26 -15.73
CA SER A 78 9.93 8.82 -15.81
C SER A 78 10.47 8.19 -14.52
N ALA A 79 9.62 7.96 -13.51
CA ALA A 79 10.09 7.46 -12.20
C ALA A 79 10.86 6.14 -12.30
N PHE A 80 10.52 5.30 -13.27
CA PHE A 80 11.12 3.98 -13.52
C PHE A 80 11.71 3.86 -14.93
N GLU A 81 12.15 4.97 -15.53
CA GLU A 81 12.84 4.95 -16.84
C GLU A 81 14.09 4.06 -16.76
N ASP A 82 14.33 3.24 -17.79
CA ASP A 82 15.43 2.26 -17.87
C ASP A 82 15.41 1.12 -16.81
N CYS A 83 14.28 0.89 -16.12
CA CYS A 83 14.05 -0.27 -15.26
C CYS A 83 13.45 -1.45 -16.05
N ASN A 84 14.26 -2.13 -16.86
CA ASN A 84 13.77 -3.07 -17.88
C ASN A 84 13.09 -4.35 -17.36
N ASP A 85 13.47 -4.85 -16.19
CA ASP A 85 12.95 -6.10 -15.60
C ASP A 85 11.95 -5.86 -14.45
N LEU A 86 11.45 -4.63 -14.33
CA LEU A 86 10.62 -4.20 -13.20
C LEU A 86 9.23 -4.84 -13.24
N THR A 87 8.81 -5.41 -12.11
CA THR A 87 7.41 -5.69 -11.81
C THR A 87 6.92 -4.79 -10.69
N ILE A 88 5.83 -4.05 -10.92
CA ILE A 88 5.15 -3.29 -9.87
C ILE A 88 4.21 -4.22 -9.12
N ARG A 89 4.32 -4.23 -7.79
CA ARG A 89 3.43 -4.95 -6.88
C ARG A 89 2.57 -3.94 -6.14
N GLY A 90 1.28 -4.21 -6.00
CA GLY A 90 0.35 -3.32 -5.29
C GLY A 90 -1.04 -3.91 -5.24
N TYR A 91 -1.98 -3.22 -4.59
CA TYR A 91 -3.35 -3.70 -4.48
C TYR A 91 -4.15 -3.47 -5.77
N ALA A 92 -5.09 -4.38 -6.07
CA ALA A 92 -5.95 -4.25 -7.24
C ALA A 92 -6.87 -3.02 -7.11
N GLY A 93 -6.98 -2.24 -8.18
CA GLY A 93 -7.68 -0.96 -8.26
C GLY A 93 -6.86 0.25 -7.81
N SER A 94 -5.61 0.06 -7.37
CA SER A 94 -4.74 1.15 -6.91
C SER A 94 -4.26 2.05 -8.05
N PHE A 95 -3.73 3.23 -7.68
CA PHE A 95 -3.01 4.09 -8.61
C PHE A 95 -1.81 3.37 -9.24
N ALA A 96 -1.11 2.54 -8.45
CA ALA A 96 0.02 1.74 -8.93
C ALA A 96 -0.36 0.78 -10.06
N GLU A 97 -1.53 0.12 -9.95
CA GLU A 97 -2.03 -0.74 -11.03
C GLU A 97 -2.31 0.05 -12.32
N SER A 98 -2.93 1.22 -12.18
CA SER A 98 -3.25 2.09 -13.33
C SER A 98 -1.98 2.60 -14.00
N PHE A 99 -1.02 3.09 -13.21
CA PHE A 99 0.29 3.54 -13.68
C PHE A 99 1.06 2.42 -14.41
N ALA A 100 1.08 1.21 -13.84
CA ALA A 100 1.75 0.06 -14.44
C ALA A 100 1.14 -0.29 -15.81
N LYS A 101 -0.20 -0.31 -15.90
CA LYS A 101 -0.92 -0.54 -17.17
C LYS A 101 -0.61 0.54 -18.21
N GLU A 102 -0.62 1.81 -17.83
CA GLU A 102 -0.34 2.94 -18.73
C GLU A 102 1.09 2.89 -19.30
N ASN A 103 2.04 2.42 -18.50
CA ASN A 103 3.46 2.35 -18.86
C ASN A 103 3.92 0.98 -19.38
N ASN A 104 3.00 0.03 -19.58
CA ASN A 104 3.31 -1.36 -19.98
C ASN A 104 4.30 -2.08 -19.05
N ILE A 105 4.24 -1.76 -17.75
CA ILE A 105 5.04 -2.42 -16.72
C ILE A 105 4.23 -3.60 -16.16
N PRO A 106 4.81 -4.81 -16.04
CA PRO A 106 4.17 -5.94 -15.38
C PRO A 106 3.63 -5.56 -14.00
N PHE A 107 2.37 -5.92 -13.72
CA PHE A 107 1.73 -5.69 -12.42
C PHE A 107 1.40 -7.01 -11.74
N GLN A 108 1.75 -7.13 -10.47
CA GLN A 108 1.39 -8.25 -9.61
C GLN A 108 0.49 -7.75 -8.48
N ALA A 109 -0.78 -8.17 -8.49
CA ALA A 109 -1.72 -7.84 -7.44
C ALA A 109 -1.31 -8.50 -6.11
N LEU A 110 -1.32 -7.70 -5.04
CA LEU A 110 -1.24 -8.18 -3.66
C LEU A 110 -2.60 -8.70 -3.20
N THR A 111 -2.57 -9.66 -2.28
CA THR A 111 -3.76 -10.13 -1.60
C THR A 111 -3.99 -9.24 -0.38
N PRO A 112 -5.14 -8.55 -0.27
CA PRO A 112 -5.46 -7.75 0.91
C PRO A 112 -5.61 -8.66 2.13
N LEU A 113 -5.21 -8.15 3.30
CA LEU A 113 -5.45 -8.82 4.57
C LEU A 113 -6.91 -8.56 4.98
N THR A 114 -7.66 -9.61 5.31
CA THR A 114 -9.04 -9.46 5.79
C THR A 114 -9.07 -8.64 7.08
N GLY A 115 -9.82 -7.54 7.06
CA GLY A 115 -9.93 -6.55 8.13
C GLY A 115 -8.92 -5.40 8.09
N ASP A 116 -7.96 -5.42 7.17
CA ASP A 116 -6.99 -4.33 6.92
C ASP A 116 -7.53 -3.48 5.75
N PHE A 117 -8.34 -2.49 6.09
CA PHE A 117 -9.08 -1.68 5.12
C PHE A 117 -8.15 -0.71 4.40
N ASN A 118 -7.20 -0.11 5.11
CA ASN A 118 -6.27 0.86 4.53
C ASN A 118 -5.08 0.20 3.82
N ASN A 119 -4.95 -1.13 3.92
CA ASN A 119 -3.94 -1.98 3.31
C ASN A 119 -2.51 -1.68 3.79
N ASP A 120 -2.36 -1.21 5.04
CA ASP A 120 -1.06 -0.89 5.68
C ASP A 120 -0.35 -2.12 6.29
N GLY A 121 -1.00 -3.29 6.19
CA GLY A 121 -0.48 -4.56 6.69
C GLY A 121 -0.83 -4.84 8.15
N GLU A 122 -1.56 -3.96 8.83
CA GLU A 122 -2.05 -4.13 10.19
C GLU A 122 -3.59 -4.09 10.25
N ILE A 123 -4.18 -4.84 11.19
CA ILE A 123 -5.62 -4.75 11.46
C ILE A 123 -5.78 -3.88 12.70
N SER A 124 -6.36 -2.71 12.54
CA SER A 124 -6.36 -1.64 13.54
C SER A 124 -7.76 -1.04 13.79
N ALA A 125 -7.82 -0.10 14.73
CA ALA A 125 -9.04 0.68 14.96
C ALA A 125 -9.34 1.64 13.80
N ASP A 126 -8.33 2.05 13.04
CA ASP A 126 -8.50 2.93 11.87
C ASP A 126 -9.22 2.18 10.75
N ASP A 127 -8.96 0.89 10.58
CA ASP A 127 -9.67 0.03 9.62
C ASP A 127 -11.15 -0.11 9.93
N ALA A 128 -11.47 -0.29 11.21
CA ALA A 128 -12.85 -0.31 11.67
C ALA A 128 -13.56 1.03 11.39
N GLN A 129 -12.87 2.14 11.64
CA GLN A 129 -13.42 3.47 11.38
C GLN A 129 -13.62 3.73 9.88
N LEU A 130 -12.68 3.33 9.04
CA LEU A 130 -12.77 3.48 7.58
C LEU A 130 -13.86 2.58 6.99
N THR A 131 -14.01 1.36 7.50
CA THR A 131 -15.10 0.45 7.14
C THR A 131 -16.46 1.06 7.49
N LEU A 132 -16.60 1.61 8.70
CA LEU A 132 -17.83 2.29 9.11
C LEU A 132 -18.12 3.51 8.24
N ARG A 133 -17.08 4.30 7.90
CA ARG A 133 -17.21 5.43 6.99
C ARG A 133 -17.71 4.97 5.61
N ALA A 134 -17.10 3.94 5.04
CA ALA A 134 -17.50 3.36 3.77
C ALA A 134 -18.98 2.93 3.76
N TYR A 135 -19.43 2.26 4.83
CA TYR A 135 -20.84 1.94 5.02
C TYR A 135 -21.72 3.20 5.04
N THR A 136 -21.35 4.23 5.81
CA THR A 136 -22.15 5.47 5.87
C THR A 136 -22.23 6.20 4.54
N GLU A 137 -21.16 6.21 3.75
CA GLU A 137 -21.14 6.78 2.40
C GLU A 137 -22.06 6.00 1.45
N HIS A 138 -22.07 4.66 1.55
CA HIS A 138 -22.97 3.80 0.79
C HIS A 138 -24.45 4.06 1.13
N VAL A 139 -24.81 4.08 2.41
CA VAL A 139 -26.19 4.36 2.87
C VAL A 139 -26.65 5.77 2.49
N ALA A 140 -25.74 6.73 2.45
CA ALA A 140 -26.01 8.09 1.99
C ALA A 140 -26.21 8.19 0.45
N GLY A 141 -26.04 7.10 -0.29
CA GLY A 141 -26.16 7.07 -1.75
C GLY A 141 -25.00 7.74 -2.47
N LEU A 142 -23.84 7.90 -1.82
CA LEU A 142 -22.65 8.44 -2.45
C LEU A 142 -22.04 7.40 -3.39
N LYS A 143 -21.41 7.88 -4.47
CA LYS A 143 -20.72 7.00 -5.41
C LYS A 143 -19.52 6.37 -4.71
N SER A 144 -19.52 5.05 -4.58
CA SER A 144 -18.40 4.29 -4.00
C SER A 144 -17.11 4.57 -4.77
N THR A 145 -16.06 4.91 -4.04
CA THR A 145 -14.68 5.08 -4.52
C THR A 145 -13.77 3.93 -4.11
N LEU A 146 -14.31 2.89 -3.48
CA LEU A 146 -13.54 1.78 -2.92
C LEU A 146 -12.92 0.91 -4.00
N THR A 147 -11.65 0.55 -3.80
CA THR A 147 -10.96 -0.41 -4.66
C THR A 147 -11.51 -1.82 -4.43
N PRO A 148 -11.34 -2.75 -5.40
CA PRO A 148 -11.67 -4.16 -5.19
C PRO A 148 -10.97 -4.76 -3.96
N ALA A 149 -9.72 -4.37 -3.70
CA ALA A 149 -8.98 -4.80 -2.53
C ALA A 149 -9.63 -4.33 -1.22
N GLN A 150 -10.00 -3.05 -1.14
CA GLN A 150 -10.70 -2.49 0.03
C GLN A 150 -12.04 -3.19 0.28
N LYS A 151 -12.80 -3.51 -0.78
CA LYS A 151 -14.06 -4.26 -0.62
C LYS A 151 -13.83 -5.65 -0.05
N GLN A 152 -12.80 -6.35 -0.55
CA GLN A 152 -12.43 -7.67 -0.07
C GLN A 152 -11.91 -7.65 1.38
N ALA A 153 -11.17 -6.61 1.76
CA ALA A 153 -10.67 -6.46 3.11
C ALA A 153 -11.79 -6.12 4.11
N ALA A 154 -12.74 -5.28 3.70
CA ALA A 154 -13.81 -4.76 4.53
C ALA A 154 -14.90 -5.79 4.86
N ASP A 155 -15.23 -6.68 3.93
CA ASP A 155 -16.24 -7.75 4.09
C ASP A 155 -15.65 -8.90 4.91
N VAL A 156 -15.62 -8.74 6.23
CA VAL A 156 -14.99 -9.70 7.16
C VAL A 156 -15.93 -10.82 7.57
N ASN A 157 -17.25 -10.62 7.43
CA ASN A 157 -18.26 -11.65 7.69
C ASN A 157 -18.59 -12.50 6.44
N GLY A 158 -18.16 -12.07 5.24
CA GLY A 158 -18.34 -12.78 3.98
C GLY A 158 -19.76 -12.74 3.42
N ASP A 159 -20.57 -11.75 3.82
CA ASP A 159 -21.95 -11.60 3.36
C ASP A 159 -22.08 -10.87 2.01
N GLY A 160 -20.97 -10.30 1.52
CA GLY A 160 -20.89 -9.59 0.24
C GLY A 160 -21.27 -8.11 0.32
N GLU A 161 -21.61 -7.60 1.49
CA GLU A 161 -21.91 -6.20 1.77
C GLU A 161 -20.88 -5.62 2.77
N ILE A 162 -20.72 -4.29 2.77
CA ILE A 162 -19.88 -3.62 3.78
C ILE A 162 -20.84 -2.98 4.78
N GLY A 163 -20.93 -3.55 5.97
CA GLY A 163 -21.88 -3.19 7.00
C GLY A 163 -21.25 -2.60 8.26
N VAL A 164 -22.13 -2.20 9.20
CA VAL A 164 -21.72 -1.83 10.58
C VAL A 164 -21.14 -3.04 11.31
N GLU A 165 -21.63 -4.24 11.00
CA GLU A 165 -21.18 -5.49 11.60
C GLU A 165 -19.71 -5.77 11.27
N ASP A 166 -19.28 -5.53 10.03
CA ASP A 166 -17.87 -5.65 9.65
C ASP A 166 -16.97 -4.74 10.47
N ALA A 167 -17.32 -3.46 10.56
CA ALA A 167 -16.57 -2.48 11.35
C ALA A 167 -16.47 -2.90 12.83
N GLN A 168 -17.56 -3.46 13.39
CA GLN A 168 -17.56 -3.97 14.77
C GLN A 168 -16.69 -5.21 14.93
N LEU A 169 -16.72 -6.13 13.95
CA LEU A 169 -15.89 -7.33 13.93
C LEU A 169 -14.40 -6.99 13.81
N ILE A 170 -14.03 -6.02 12.97
CA ILE A 170 -12.66 -5.51 12.86
C ILE A 170 -12.20 -4.92 14.19
N LEU A 171 -13.00 -4.04 14.79
CA LEU A 171 -12.65 -3.45 16.09
C LEU A 171 -12.51 -4.52 17.18
N ARG A 172 -13.41 -5.51 17.19
CA ARG A 172 -13.36 -6.62 18.14
C ARG A 172 -12.11 -7.48 17.93
N TYR A 173 -11.80 -7.83 16.69
CA TYR A 173 -10.58 -8.56 16.33
C TYR A 173 -9.33 -7.82 16.82
N TYR A 174 -9.20 -6.54 16.51
CA TYR A 174 -8.10 -5.69 16.99
C TYR A 174 -8.01 -5.69 18.53
N THR A 175 -9.13 -5.54 19.24
CA THR A 175 -9.12 -5.54 20.71
C THR A 175 -8.76 -6.90 21.31
N GLU A 176 -9.28 -8.01 20.79
CA GLU A 176 -8.98 -9.35 21.32
C GLU A 176 -7.53 -9.75 21.00
N LYS A 177 -7.06 -9.52 19.78
CA LYS A 177 -5.72 -9.92 19.34
C LYS A 177 -4.61 -9.01 19.85
N THR A 178 -4.74 -7.70 19.62
CA THR A 178 -3.65 -6.75 19.86
C THR A 178 -3.67 -6.22 21.29
N VAL A 179 -4.85 -5.94 21.84
CA VAL A 179 -4.97 -5.36 23.20
C VAL A 179 -4.98 -6.45 24.27
N ALA A 180 -5.72 -7.54 24.06
CA ALA A 180 -5.82 -8.63 25.05
C ALA A 180 -4.79 -9.75 24.83
N GLY A 181 -4.07 -9.78 23.71
CA GLY A 181 -3.07 -10.80 23.40
C GLY A 181 -3.68 -12.19 23.17
N ILE A 182 -4.96 -12.25 22.79
CA ILE A 182 -5.67 -13.51 22.55
C ILE A 182 -5.41 -13.92 21.09
N ASP A 183 -4.94 -15.15 20.90
CA ASP A 183 -4.85 -15.73 19.56
C ASP A 183 -6.27 -16.09 19.09
N ILE A 184 -6.89 -15.17 18.35
CA ILE A 184 -8.25 -15.29 17.83
C ILE A 184 -8.26 -15.27 16.31
N THR A 185 -9.10 -16.13 15.72
CA THR A 185 -9.35 -16.16 14.28
C THR A 185 -10.69 -15.50 13.92
N TRP A 186 -10.86 -15.13 12.65
CA TRP A 186 -12.16 -14.67 12.14
C TRP A 186 -13.26 -15.71 12.34
N GLU A 187 -12.95 -17.00 12.18
CA GLU A 187 -13.90 -18.07 12.45
C GLU A 187 -14.38 -18.11 13.91
N ASP A 188 -13.51 -17.82 14.87
CA ASP A 188 -13.86 -17.81 16.28
C ASP A 188 -14.75 -16.62 16.64
N LEU A 189 -14.55 -15.48 15.98
CA LEU A 189 -15.39 -14.29 16.15
C LEU A 189 -16.78 -14.48 15.54
N LEU A 190 -16.87 -15.04 14.34
CA LEU A 190 -18.13 -15.25 13.63
C LEU A 190 -19.03 -16.31 14.27
N LYS A 191 -18.48 -17.18 15.12
CA LYS A 191 -19.24 -18.20 15.88
C LYS A 191 -19.85 -17.67 17.20
N LYS A 192 -19.44 -16.49 17.67
CA LYS A 192 -19.82 -15.92 18.98
C LYS A 192 -20.91 -14.87 18.86
#